data_AF-A0A2X2R9X6-F1
#
_entry.id   AF-A0A2X2R9X6-F1
#
_cell.length_a   1.000
_cell.length_b   1.000
_cell.length_c   1.000
_cell.angle_alpha   90.00
_cell.angle_beta   90.00
_cell.angle_gamma   90.00
#
_symmetry.space_group_name_H-M   'P 1'
#
loop_
_entity.id
_entity.type
_entity.pdbx_description
1 polymer ?
#
loop_
_entity_poly.entity_id
_entity_poly.type
_entity_poly.pdbx_seq_one_letter_code
_entity_poly.pdbx_strand_id
1 'polypeptide(L)'
;MKENNKMYKCKKFIYTANGIVVPKKIIEPKRLFKYYGCEDYHYKSFMGSYLYTSHPYNFNDSIDGSSLLLNFKNITKEKYDKLWDEVKWEDEENNPNNYYVDKLKDFEHIRQRYYIFKTKRIGLVSLTSSPLNILMWAHYSSEKGFAIELDTQILKDNIKNLNEDIENFSLKPIQYVKKLEAIDVSAKDFYQTDIPLSYISNIKRDVWKYENEWRLRIYKEAMKVPIKDFFPTLEDIEGSNRFTYYPKEAIKAVFLGKYFANGNNCEAIYDKRIELKDSFQNKYFIEFINYLSENFNDRLYLSGELESNSTFGRTLGKIELRKIDNLTFEIIDLEKGYKL
;
A
#
# COMPACT_ATOMS: atom_id res chain seq x y z
N MET A 1 1.29 -29.84 18.92
CA MET A 1 2.17 -29.01 18.06
C MET A 1 3.18 -28.31 18.95
N LYS A 2 4.49 -28.54 18.78
CA LYS A 2 5.49 -27.72 19.48
C LYS A 2 5.46 -26.32 18.87
N GLU A 3 5.22 -25.29 19.68
CA GLU A 3 5.32 -23.89 19.23
C GLU A 3 6.72 -23.66 18.63
N ASN A 4 6.77 -23.37 17.33
CA ASN A 4 8.03 -23.17 16.63
C ASN A 4 8.55 -21.76 16.95
N ASN A 5 9.35 -21.63 18.00
CA ASN A 5 9.86 -20.39 18.60
C ASN A 5 10.90 -19.62 17.76
N LYS A 6 10.91 -19.78 16.44
CA LYS A 6 11.86 -19.08 15.56
C LYS A 6 11.54 -17.58 15.57
N MET A 7 12.55 -16.77 15.89
CA MET A 7 12.43 -15.31 15.93
C MET A 7 13.68 -14.59 15.41
N TYR A 8 13.44 -13.47 14.75
CA TYR A 8 14.46 -12.52 14.31
C TYR A 8 14.22 -11.16 14.98
N LYS A 9 15.21 -10.67 15.72
CA LYS A 9 15.11 -9.39 16.42
C LYS A 9 15.85 -8.33 15.60
N CYS A 10 15.13 -7.32 15.14
CA CYS A 10 15.73 -6.12 14.54
C CYS A 10 15.41 -4.92 15.43
N LYS A 11 16.42 -4.42 16.15
CA LYS A 11 16.27 -3.36 17.16
C LYS A 11 15.17 -3.72 18.19
N LYS A 12 14.01 -3.05 18.10
CA LYS A 12 12.89 -3.19 19.04
C LYS A 12 11.76 -4.07 18.50
N PHE A 13 11.81 -4.45 17.23
CA PHE A 13 10.82 -5.31 16.60
C PHE A 13 11.33 -6.76 16.65
N ILE A 14 10.39 -7.69 16.80
CA ILE A 14 10.65 -9.12 16.73
C ILE A 14 9.76 -9.69 15.63
N TYR A 15 10.40 -10.29 14.63
CA TYR A 15 9.76 -10.98 13.52
C TYR A 15 9.69 -12.47 13.85
N THR A 16 8.51 -13.05 13.70
CA THR A 16 8.23 -14.46 14.03
C THR A 16 7.51 -15.11 12.85
N ALA A 17 7.40 -16.44 12.86
CA ALA A 17 6.62 -17.15 11.84
C ALA A 17 5.14 -16.72 11.82
N ASN A 18 4.60 -16.27 12.96
CA ASN A 18 3.21 -15.88 13.12
C ASN A 18 2.99 -14.35 12.97
N GLY A 19 4.01 -13.61 12.53
CA GLY A 19 3.95 -12.18 12.28
C GLY A 19 4.91 -11.34 13.12
N ILE A 20 4.58 -10.06 13.28
CA ILE A 20 5.48 -9.04 13.84
C ILE A 20 5.01 -8.62 15.23
N VAL A 21 5.89 -8.81 16.21
CA VAL A 21 5.72 -8.29 17.57
C VAL A 21 6.29 -6.88 17.63
N VAL A 22 5.39 -5.93 17.86
CA VAL A 22 5.69 -4.49 17.95
C VAL A 22 5.98 -4.09 19.40
N PRO A 23 6.80 -3.06 19.64
CA PRO A 23 7.00 -2.53 20.98
C PRO A 23 5.66 -2.11 21.62
N LYS A 24 5.42 -2.50 22.89
CA LYS A 24 4.18 -2.20 23.63
C LYS A 24 3.78 -0.72 23.65
N LYS A 25 4.75 0.18 23.51
CA LYS A 25 4.54 1.63 23.48
C LYS A 25 3.93 2.16 22.18
N ILE A 26 3.89 1.35 21.11
CA ILE A 26 3.28 1.75 19.85
C ILE A 26 1.81 1.34 19.88
N ILE A 27 0.93 2.34 19.86
CA ILE A 27 -0.52 2.16 19.93
C ILE A 27 -1.06 2.19 18.50
N GLU A 28 -1.95 1.25 18.18
CA GLU A 28 -2.66 1.24 16.90
C GLU A 28 -3.58 2.46 16.78
N PRO A 29 -3.46 3.27 15.71
CA PRO A 29 -4.35 4.39 15.49
C PRO A 29 -5.79 3.91 15.31
N LYS A 30 -6.74 4.64 15.87
CA LYS A 30 -8.17 4.40 15.61
C LYS A 30 -8.54 4.73 14.16
N ARG A 31 -7.74 5.61 13.53
CA ARG A 31 -7.98 6.16 12.20
C ARG A 31 -6.70 6.13 11.40
N LEU A 32 -6.80 5.65 10.19
CA LEU A 32 -5.71 5.57 9.24
C LEU A 32 -6.15 6.17 7.91
N PHE A 33 -5.20 6.70 7.16
CA PHE A 33 -5.48 7.45 5.95
C PHE A 33 -4.82 6.79 4.76
N LYS A 34 -5.52 6.78 3.63
CA LYS A 34 -4.99 6.33 2.35
C LYS A 34 -5.03 7.48 1.36
N TYR A 35 -3.88 7.74 0.73
CA TYR A 35 -3.73 8.73 -0.32
C TYR A 35 -3.86 8.06 -1.69
N TYR A 36 -4.45 8.80 -2.61
CA TYR A 36 -4.74 8.41 -3.98
C TYR A 36 -4.31 9.51 -4.95
N GLY A 37 -3.80 9.10 -6.11
CA GLY A 37 -3.55 9.98 -7.24
C GLY A 37 -4.84 10.35 -7.99
N CYS A 38 -4.69 10.70 -9.26
CA CYS A 38 -5.79 11.12 -10.14
C CYS A 38 -6.06 10.16 -11.31
N GLU A 39 -5.53 8.95 -11.23
CA GLU A 39 -5.66 7.89 -12.23
C GLU A 39 -6.99 7.12 -12.07
N ASP A 40 -7.54 6.63 -13.18
CA ASP A 40 -8.85 5.93 -13.23
C ASP A 40 -8.99 4.81 -12.21
N TYR A 41 -7.93 4.03 -12.00
CA TYR A 41 -7.96 2.91 -11.08
C TYR A 41 -8.08 3.36 -9.61
N HIS A 42 -7.66 4.57 -9.28
CA HIS A 42 -7.88 5.14 -7.95
C HIS A 42 -9.35 5.50 -7.72
N TYR A 43 -10.00 6.16 -8.67
CA TYR A 43 -11.44 6.46 -8.61
C TYR A 43 -12.26 5.17 -8.54
N LYS A 44 -11.93 4.18 -9.37
CA LYS A 44 -12.57 2.86 -9.35
C LYS A 44 -12.42 2.17 -7.99
N SER A 45 -11.23 2.23 -7.39
CA SER A 45 -10.99 1.61 -6.08
C SER A 45 -11.80 2.26 -4.95
N PHE A 46 -11.97 3.59 -5.01
CA PHE A 46 -12.81 4.30 -4.06
C PHE A 46 -14.29 3.97 -4.26
N MET A 47 -14.83 4.11 -5.47
CA MET A 47 -16.24 3.86 -5.77
C MET A 47 -16.62 2.39 -5.54
N GLY A 48 -15.70 1.47 -5.84
CA GLY A 48 -15.85 0.03 -5.60
C GLY A 48 -15.57 -0.41 -4.17
N SER A 49 -15.22 0.51 -3.25
CA SER A 49 -14.91 0.22 -1.85
C SER A 49 -13.87 -0.89 -1.65
N TYR A 50 -12.75 -0.81 -2.37
CA TYR A 50 -11.62 -1.72 -2.20
C TYR A 50 -10.28 -1.02 -2.12
N LEU A 51 -9.34 -1.65 -1.40
CA LEU A 51 -7.93 -1.30 -1.40
C LEU A 51 -7.20 -2.18 -2.40
N TYR A 52 -6.40 -1.58 -3.28
CA TYR A 52 -5.44 -2.32 -4.09
C TYR A 52 -4.24 -2.71 -3.22
N THR A 53 -3.99 -4.01 -3.10
CA THR A 53 -2.92 -4.58 -2.28
C THR A 53 -1.68 -4.82 -3.12
N SER A 54 -0.82 -3.81 -3.19
CA SER A 54 0.36 -3.76 -4.06
C SER A 54 1.30 -4.94 -3.87
N HIS A 55 1.91 -5.39 -4.97
CA HIS A 55 3.17 -6.14 -4.91
C HIS A 55 4.30 -5.15 -4.59
N PRO A 56 5.42 -5.54 -3.95
CA PRO A 56 6.51 -4.58 -3.69
C PRO A 56 7.13 -3.99 -4.97
N TYR A 57 6.95 -4.64 -6.12
CA TYR A 57 7.28 -4.06 -7.43
C TYR A 57 6.53 -2.75 -7.72
N ASN A 58 5.36 -2.51 -7.13
CA ASN A 58 4.61 -1.27 -7.33
C ASN A 58 4.96 -0.19 -6.29
N PHE A 59 6.04 -0.35 -5.50
CA PHE A 59 6.46 0.65 -4.52
C PHE A 59 7.35 1.73 -5.15
N ASN A 60 7.22 2.95 -4.63
CA ASN A 60 8.00 4.11 -5.09
C ASN A 60 9.49 4.05 -4.67
N ASP A 61 9.83 3.31 -3.62
CA ASP A 61 11.21 3.06 -3.21
C ASP A 61 11.61 1.65 -3.65
N SER A 62 12.55 1.55 -4.59
CA SER A 62 13.01 0.27 -5.15
C SER A 62 13.68 -0.68 -4.17
N ILE A 63 14.01 -0.20 -2.96
CA ILE A 63 14.58 -1.03 -1.88
C ILE A 63 13.50 -1.45 -0.85
N ASP A 64 12.36 -0.76 -0.76
CA ASP A 64 11.26 -1.14 0.15
C ASP A 64 10.64 -2.46 -0.32
N GLY A 65 10.68 -3.49 0.53
CA GLY A 65 10.22 -4.83 0.16
C GLY A 65 11.08 -5.54 -0.88
N SER A 66 12.29 -5.07 -1.17
CA SER A 66 13.13 -5.62 -2.24
C SER A 66 13.75 -6.99 -1.91
N SER A 67 13.96 -7.81 -2.95
CA SER A 67 14.70 -9.07 -2.85
C SER A 67 16.17 -8.87 -2.43
N LEU A 68 16.74 -7.68 -2.64
CA LEU A 68 18.11 -7.33 -2.20
C LEU A 68 18.29 -7.40 -0.67
N LEU A 69 17.19 -7.31 0.09
CA LEU A 69 17.20 -7.46 1.54
C LEU A 69 17.28 -8.93 1.97
N LEU A 70 17.28 -9.89 1.04
CA LEU A 70 17.41 -11.31 1.30
C LEU A 70 18.82 -11.80 0.97
N ASN A 71 19.58 -12.16 1.99
CA ASN A 71 20.94 -12.66 1.83
C ASN A 71 20.95 -14.20 1.85
N PHE A 72 21.37 -14.78 0.73
CA PHE A 72 21.51 -16.22 0.53
C PHE A 72 22.97 -16.71 0.59
N LYS A 73 23.96 -15.83 0.80
CA LYS A 73 25.40 -16.16 0.70
C LYS A 73 25.86 -17.30 1.62
N ASN A 74 25.16 -17.49 2.73
CA ASN A 74 25.47 -18.51 3.73
C ASN A 74 24.64 -19.80 3.56
N ILE A 75 23.84 -19.95 2.49
CA ILE A 75 23.03 -21.15 2.26
C ILE A 75 23.93 -22.36 1.97
N THR A 76 23.65 -23.49 2.64
CA THR A 76 24.31 -24.76 2.35
C THR A 76 23.69 -25.40 1.10
N LYS A 77 24.43 -26.28 0.41
CA LYS A 77 23.89 -27.03 -0.74
C LYS A 77 22.61 -27.79 -0.38
N GLU A 78 22.59 -28.48 0.76
CA GLU A 78 21.40 -29.21 1.22
C GLU A 78 20.17 -28.29 1.39
N LYS A 79 20.36 -27.10 1.99
CA LYS A 79 19.28 -26.12 2.17
C LYS A 79 18.84 -25.52 0.83
N TYR A 80 19.79 -25.27 -0.07
CA TYR A 80 19.52 -24.79 -1.42
C TYR A 80 18.68 -25.80 -2.18
N ASP A 81 19.04 -27.09 -2.17
CA ASP A 81 18.33 -28.14 -2.92
C ASP A 81 16.88 -28.27 -2.43
N LYS A 82 16.66 -28.26 -1.09
CA LYS A 82 15.29 -28.25 -0.51
C LYS A 82 14.48 -27.03 -0.93
N LEU A 83 15.09 -25.85 -0.89
CA LEU A 83 14.46 -24.61 -1.31
C LEU A 83 14.12 -24.63 -2.80
N TRP A 84 15.05 -25.11 -3.62
CA TRP A 84 14.86 -25.26 -5.05
C TRP A 84 13.63 -26.10 -5.37
N ASP A 85 13.45 -27.23 -4.68
CA ASP A 85 12.27 -28.09 -4.82
C ASP A 85 10.95 -27.38 -4.49
N GLU A 86 10.96 -26.42 -3.56
CA GLU A 86 9.77 -25.68 -3.17
C GLU A 86 9.41 -24.53 -4.14
N VAL A 87 10.40 -23.95 -4.84
CA VAL A 87 10.21 -22.73 -5.65
C VAL A 87 10.43 -22.92 -7.15
N LYS A 88 10.82 -24.12 -7.60
CA LYS A 88 10.94 -24.43 -9.02
C LYS A 88 9.57 -24.45 -9.71
N TRP A 89 9.58 -24.25 -11.02
CA TRP A 89 8.38 -24.43 -11.83
C TRP A 89 8.07 -25.92 -11.99
N GLU A 90 6.81 -26.25 -12.23
CA GLU A 90 6.35 -27.66 -12.29
C GLU A 90 7.11 -28.49 -13.32
N ASP A 91 7.46 -27.89 -14.46
CA ASP A 91 8.14 -28.56 -15.57
C ASP A 91 9.67 -28.54 -15.48
N GLU A 92 10.23 -27.99 -14.41
CA GLU A 92 11.69 -27.80 -14.30
C GLU A 92 12.37 -28.95 -13.55
N GLU A 93 13.26 -29.67 -14.25
CA GLU A 93 14.08 -30.70 -13.64
C GLU A 93 15.13 -30.12 -12.68
N ASN A 94 15.39 -30.85 -11.60
CA ASN A 94 16.49 -30.52 -10.70
C ASN A 94 17.82 -30.86 -11.36
N ASN A 95 18.63 -29.83 -11.64
CA ASN A 95 20.02 -30.03 -12.01
C ASN A 95 20.90 -30.01 -10.76
N PRO A 96 21.68 -31.08 -10.47
CA PRO A 96 22.55 -31.13 -9.29
C PRO A 96 23.62 -30.04 -9.26
N ASN A 97 23.89 -29.39 -10.41
CA ASN A 97 24.82 -28.27 -10.53
C ASN A 97 24.19 -26.90 -10.24
N ASN A 98 22.87 -26.80 -10.05
CA ASN A 98 22.18 -25.52 -9.82
C ASN A 98 22.81 -24.70 -8.69
N TYR A 99 23.11 -25.35 -7.56
CA TYR A 99 23.79 -24.70 -6.44
C TYR A 99 25.13 -24.05 -6.84
N TYR A 100 25.97 -24.77 -7.58
CA TYR A 100 27.30 -24.27 -7.95
C TYR A 100 27.21 -23.14 -8.97
N VAL A 101 26.32 -23.27 -9.96
CA VAL A 101 26.09 -22.24 -10.97
C VAL A 101 25.53 -20.96 -10.33
N ASP A 102 24.56 -21.09 -9.42
CA ASP A 102 23.96 -19.93 -8.76
C ASP A 102 24.92 -19.30 -7.74
N LYS A 103 25.75 -20.10 -7.07
CA LYS A 103 26.82 -19.59 -6.19
C LYS A 103 27.81 -18.68 -6.94
N LEU A 104 28.14 -18.99 -8.19
CA LEU A 104 28.98 -18.12 -9.04
C LEU A 104 28.30 -16.78 -9.36
N LYS A 105 26.98 -16.69 -9.20
CA LYS A 105 26.16 -15.49 -9.42
C LYS A 105 25.61 -14.92 -8.10
N ASP A 106 26.30 -15.15 -6.99
CA ASP A 106 25.91 -14.65 -5.66
C ASP A 106 24.48 -15.06 -5.24
N PHE A 107 24.00 -16.22 -5.71
CA PHE A 107 22.67 -16.78 -5.44
C PHE A 107 21.51 -15.89 -5.93
N GLU A 108 21.71 -15.13 -7.01
CA GLU A 108 20.69 -14.28 -7.61
C GLU A 108 19.44 -15.08 -8.01
N HIS A 109 19.63 -16.24 -8.63
CA HIS A 109 18.54 -16.98 -9.25
C HIS A 109 17.58 -17.52 -8.19
N ILE A 110 18.10 -18.19 -7.17
CA ILE A 110 17.27 -18.71 -6.09
C ILE A 110 16.63 -17.60 -5.27
N ARG A 111 17.33 -16.46 -5.10
CA ARG A 111 16.80 -15.29 -4.40
C ARG A 111 15.57 -14.72 -5.10
N GLN A 112 15.61 -14.55 -6.42
CA GLN A 112 14.48 -14.03 -7.18
C GLN A 112 13.30 -15.00 -7.19
N ARG A 113 13.56 -16.30 -7.33
CA ARG A 113 12.51 -17.34 -7.26
C ARG A 113 11.83 -17.37 -5.91
N TYR A 114 12.62 -17.44 -4.84
CA TYR A 114 12.10 -17.38 -3.48
C TYR A 114 11.29 -16.11 -3.23
N TYR A 115 11.82 -14.97 -3.68
CA TYR A 115 11.15 -13.69 -3.55
C TYR A 115 9.77 -13.73 -4.22
N ILE A 116 9.69 -14.05 -5.50
CA ILE A 116 8.43 -14.17 -6.26
C ILE A 116 7.46 -15.16 -5.60
N PHE A 117 7.96 -16.35 -5.23
CA PHE A 117 7.16 -17.40 -4.59
C PHE A 117 6.54 -16.92 -3.27
N LYS A 118 7.27 -16.12 -2.49
CA LYS A 118 6.78 -15.58 -1.22
C LYS A 118 5.91 -14.34 -1.42
N THR A 119 6.27 -13.43 -2.32
CA THR A 119 5.55 -12.16 -2.51
C THR A 119 4.29 -12.29 -3.35
N LYS A 120 4.12 -13.36 -4.15
CA LYS A 120 2.82 -13.67 -4.78
C LYS A 120 1.73 -13.95 -3.74
N ARG A 121 2.09 -14.39 -2.54
CA ARG A 121 1.16 -14.68 -1.44
C ARG A 121 0.81 -13.48 -0.58
N ILE A 122 1.46 -12.33 -0.79
CA ILE A 122 1.20 -11.11 -0.02
C ILE A 122 0.81 -9.91 -0.88
N GLY A 123 -0.12 -9.15 -0.35
CA GLY A 123 -0.53 -7.85 -0.85
C GLY A 123 -0.29 -6.80 0.22
N LEU A 124 0.27 -5.66 -0.15
CA LEU A 124 0.70 -4.62 0.79
C LEU A 124 -0.09 -3.33 0.55
N VAL A 125 -0.71 -2.80 1.61
CA VAL A 125 -1.32 -1.47 1.59
C VAL A 125 -0.61 -0.57 2.59
N SER A 126 -0.03 0.51 2.08
CA SER A 126 0.51 1.60 2.88
C SER A 126 -0.59 2.56 3.31
N LEU A 127 -0.78 2.67 4.62
CA LEU A 127 -1.67 3.62 5.28
C LEU A 127 -0.84 4.55 6.16
N THR A 128 -1.34 5.75 6.46
CA THR A 128 -0.66 6.70 7.35
C THR A 128 -1.56 7.10 8.52
N SER A 129 -0.96 7.56 9.62
CA SER A 129 -1.68 8.24 10.71
C SER A 129 -1.51 9.77 10.67
N SER A 130 -0.98 10.34 9.58
CA SER A 130 -0.67 11.76 9.45
C SER A 130 -1.30 12.39 8.18
N PRO A 131 -2.59 12.76 8.18
CA PRO A 131 -3.33 13.23 6.99
C PRO A 131 -2.97 14.63 6.50
N LEU A 132 -2.24 15.41 7.31
CA LEU A 132 -1.83 16.78 6.97
C LEU A 132 -0.37 16.86 6.53
N ASN A 133 0.31 15.73 6.36
CA ASN A 133 1.72 15.73 5.97
C ASN A 133 1.87 16.24 4.52
N ILE A 134 2.61 17.33 4.35
CA ILE A 134 2.78 17.99 3.05
C ILE A 134 3.50 17.09 2.04
N LEU A 135 4.52 16.33 2.47
CA LEU A 135 5.24 15.42 1.59
C LEU A 135 4.34 14.27 1.12
N MET A 136 3.39 13.83 1.94
CA MET A 136 2.40 12.83 1.51
C MET A 136 1.51 13.36 0.38
N TRP A 137 0.97 14.59 0.53
CA TRP A 137 0.16 15.24 -0.52
C TRP A 137 0.96 15.51 -1.80
N ALA A 138 2.23 15.92 -1.66
CA ALA A 138 3.10 16.17 -2.80
C ALA A 138 3.44 14.88 -3.57
N HIS A 139 3.81 13.81 -2.87
CA HIS A 139 4.28 12.57 -3.51
C HIS A 139 3.18 11.64 -3.99
N TYR A 140 2.08 11.52 -3.24
CA TYR A 140 1.07 10.48 -3.51
C TYR A 140 -0.18 10.99 -4.21
N SER A 141 -0.49 12.28 -4.10
CA SER A 141 -1.64 12.87 -4.78
C SER A 141 -1.25 14.02 -5.72
N SER A 142 0.02 14.44 -5.74
CA SER A 142 0.48 15.61 -6.51
C SER A 142 -0.40 16.85 -6.30
N GLU A 143 -0.96 17.03 -5.09
CA GLU A 143 -1.97 18.05 -4.76
C GLU A 143 -3.29 18.03 -5.56
N LYS A 144 -3.44 17.10 -6.51
CA LYS A 144 -4.58 16.97 -7.44
C LYS A 144 -5.46 15.75 -7.15
N GLY A 145 -4.94 14.76 -6.45
CA GLY A 145 -5.67 13.57 -6.04
C GLY A 145 -6.49 13.80 -4.76
N PHE A 146 -6.67 12.75 -3.98
CA PHE A 146 -7.49 12.77 -2.77
C PHE A 146 -6.93 11.83 -1.70
N ALA A 147 -7.45 11.94 -0.48
CA ALA A 147 -7.20 11.00 0.59
C ALA A 147 -8.51 10.61 1.27
N ILE A 148 -8.53 9.44 1.90
CA ILE A 148 -9.67 8.99 2.71
C ILE A 148 -9.23 8.71 4.13
N GLU A 149 -10.11 8.96 5.09
CA GLU A 149 -9.99 8.50 6.47
C GLU A 149 -10.73 7.17 6.62
N LEU A 150 -10.04 6.16 7.13
CA LEU A 150 -10.57 4.84 7.43
C LEU A 150 -10.65 4.63 8.94
N ASP A 151 -11.80 4.17 9.39
CA ASP A 151 -11.96 3.58 10.72
C ASP A 151 -11.22 2.25 10.75
N THR A 152 -10.20 2.19 11.60
CA THR A 152 -9.27 1.05 11.62
C THR A 152 -9.96 -0.21 12.14
N GLN A 153 -10.92 -0.08 13.06
CA GLN A 153 -11.62 -1.23 13.63
C GLN A 153 -12.64 -1.78 12.63
N ILE A 154 -13.48 -0.92 12.05
CA ILE A 154 -14.46 -1.32 11.02
C ILE A 154 -13.75 -1.98 9.83
N LEU A 155 -12.62 -1.42 9.39
CA LEU A 155 -11.81 -2.04 8.33
C LEU A 155 -11.41 -3.47 8.71
N LYS A 156 -10.76 -3.66 9.86
CA LYS A 156 -10.22 -4.96 10.28
C LYS A 156 -11.31 -6.01 10.49
N ASP A 157 -12.42 -5.63 11.11
CA ASP A 157 -13.52 -6.55 11.43
C ASP A 157 -14.22 -7.10 10.17
N ASN A 158 -14.11 -6.39 9.05
CA ASN A 158 -14.80 -6.76 7.81
C ASN A 158 -13.88 -7.36 6.73
N ILE A 159 -12.54 -7.31 6.86
CA ILE A 159 -11.63 -7.87 5.86
C ILE A 159 -11.97 -9.33 5.55
N LYS A 160 -12.08 -10.20 6.56
CA LYS A 160 -12.37 -11.62 6.30
C LYS A 160 -13.80 -11.88 5.81
N ASN A 161 -14.76 -11.08 6.29
CA ASN A 161 -16.18 -11.28 5.94
C ASN A 161 -16.50 -10.87 4.50
N LEU A 162 -15.77 -9.88 3.96
CA LEU A 162 -15.98 -9.37 2.59
C LEU A 162 -15.02 -9.96 1.56
N ASN A 163 -14.08 -10.82 1.98
CA ASN A 163 -13.03 -11.36 1.12
C ASN A 163 -12.74 -12.82 1.50
N GLU A 164 -13.50 -13.74 0.94
CA GLU A 164 -13.41 -15.19 1.23
C GLU A 164 -12.04 -15.79 0.85
N ASP A 165 -11.33 -15.16 -0.09
CA ASP A 165 -10.02 -15.56 -0.58
C ASP A 165 -8.84 -15.12 0.31
N ILE A 166 -9.09 -14.36 1.39
CA ILE A 166 -8.06 -13.89 2.32
C ILE A 166 -7.85 -14.91 3.45
N GLU A 167 -6.72 -15.63 3.38
CA GLU A 167 -6.29 -16.60 4.40
C GLU A 167 -6.05 -15.90 5.75
N ASN A 168 -5.34 -14.76 5.73
CA ASN A 168 -4.96 -14.00 6.91
C ASN A 168 -4.66 -12.54 6.56
N PHE A 169 -4.57 -11.69 7.58
CA PHE A 169 -4.08 -10.33 7.44
C PHE A 169 -3.35 -9.85 8.69
N SER A 170 -2.55 -8.80 8.55
CA SER A 170 -1.98 -8.10 9.71
C SER A 170 -1.79 -6.62 9.42
N LEU A 171 -2.07 -5.78 10.41
CA LEU A 171 -1.83 -4.34 10.37
C LEU A 171 -0.71 -4.00 11.36
N LYS A 172 0.41 -3.46 10.87
CA LYS A 172 1.58 -3.17 11.72
C LYS A 172 2.26 -1.85 11.31
N PRO A 173 2.85 -1.10 12.26
CA PRO A 173 3.65 0.08 11.95
C PRO A 173 4.94 -0.33 11.25
N ILE A 174 5.44 0.53 10.36
CA ILE A 174 6.75 0.34 9.73
C ILE A 174 7.89 0.51 10.73
N GLN A 175 8.89 -0.38 10.62
CA GLN A 175 10.15 -0.21 11.33
C GLN A 175 11.07 0.70 10.53
N TYR A 176 11.20 1.96 10.96
CA TYR A 176 12.15 2.89 10.36
C TYR A 176 13.57 2.68 10.88
N VAL A 177 14.55 2.63 9.97
CA VAL A 177 15.97 2.43 10.26
C VAL A 177 16.86 3.36 9.44
N LYS A 178 17.99 3.81 10.02
CA LYS A 178 19.00 4.62 9.31
C LYS A 178 19.63 3.90 8.11
N LYS A 179 19.91 2.61 8.28
CA LYS A 179 20.53 1.75 7.28
C LYS A 179 19.70 0.48 7.15
N LEU A 180 19.43 0.09 5.91
CA LEU A 180 18.81 -1.19 5.60
C LEU A 180 19.89 -2.27 5.57
N GLU A 181 19.63 -3.37 6.26
CA GLU A 181 20.53 -4.52 6.33
C GLU A 181 19.79 -5.74 5.78
N ALA A 182 20.47 -6.53 4.96
CA ALA A 182 19.90 -7.77 4.46
C ALA A 182 19.77 -8.80 5.59
N ILE A 183 18.66 -9.53 5.61
CA ILE A 183 18.47 -10.67 6.50
C ILE A 183 19.12 -11.90 5.89
N ASP A 184 19.97 -12.59 6.65
CA ASP A 184 20.46 -13.91 6.27
C ASP A 184 19.32 -14.93 6.40
N VAL A 185 18.83 -15.39 5.26
CA VAL A 185 17.72 -16.34 5.15
C VAL A 185 18.09 -17.73 5.70
N SER A 186 19.39 -18.02 5.83
CA SER A 186 19.92 -19.31 6.28
C SER A 186 20.16 -19.38 7.79
N ALA A 187 20.23 -18.22 8.48
CA ALA A 187 20.80 -18.09 9.83
C ALA A 187 20.08 -18.88 10.95
N LYS A 188 18.81 -19.29 10.77
CA LYS A 188 18.01 -19.99 11.81
C LYS A 188 16.91 -20.89 11.27
N ASP A 189 17.17 -21.54 10.12
CA ASP A 189 16.14 -22.31 9.37
C ASP A 189 14.88 -21.48 9.09
N PHE A 190 15.06 -20.17 8.85
CA PHE A 190 13.98 -19.25 8.51
C PHE A 190 13.36 -19.54 7.16
N TYR A 191 14.09 -20.23 6.30
CA TYR A 191 13.68 -20.58 4.95
C TYR A 191 12.26 -21.16 4.86
N GLN A 192 11.86 -22.00 5.83
CA GLN A 192 10.52 -22.61 5.90
C GLN A 192 9.45 -21.74 6.60
N THR A 193 9.82 -20.55 7.09
CA THR A 193 8.95 -19.66 7.88
C THR A 193 8.85 -18.28 7.24
N ASP A 194 7.75 -17.57 7.41
CA ASP A 194 7.54 -16.27 6.75
C ASP A 194 8.24 -15.09 7.46
N ILE A 195 9.33 -15.35 8.18
CA ILE A 195 10.15 -14.34 8.87
C ILE A 195 10.85 -13.40 7.88
N PRO A 196 11.59 -13.88 6.85
CA PRO A 196 12.25 -12.98 5.91
C PRO A 196 11.23 -12.10 5.16
N LEU A 197 10.09 -12.67 4.77
CA LEU A 197 9.00 -11.94 4.13
C LEU A 197 8.44 -10.84 5.03
N SER A 198 8.17 -11.17 6.31
CA SER A 198 7.71 -10.19 7.30
C SER A 198 8.73 -9.08 7.54
N TYR A 199 10.03 -9.41 7.51
CA TYR A 199 11.12 -8.44 7.64
C TYR A 199 11.15 -7.46 6.46
N ILE A 200 11.33 -7.97 5.24
CA ILE A 200 11.50 -7.11 4.05
C ILE A 200 10.26 -6.24 3.80
N SER A 201 9.07 -6.75 4.11
CA SER A 201 7.81 -6.02 3.91
C SER A 201 7.50 -4.99 5.00
N ASN A 202 8.28 -4.88 6.08
CA ASN A 202 7.95 -4.00 7.21
C ASN A 202 9.15 -3.19 7.74
N ILE A 203 10.21 -3.05 6.94
CA ILE A 203 11.37 -2.23 7.25
C ILE A 203 11.55 -1.16 6.18
N LYS A 204 11.86 0.07 6.58
CA LYS A 204 12.03 1.20 5.66
C LYS A 204 13.10 2.15 6.16
N ARG A 205 13.74 2.90 5.24
CA ARG A 205 14.70 3.95 5.64
C ARG A 205 13.99 5.07 6.40
N ASP A 206 14.67 5.64 7.40
CA ASP A 206 14.11 6.70 8.24
C ASP A 206 13.91 8.04 7.50
N VAL A 207 14.49 8.22 6.31
CA VAL A 207 14.13 9.32 5.41
C VAL A 207 12.64 9.34 5.06
N TRP A 208 11.97 8.18 5.09
CA TRP A 208 10.52 8.03 4.88
C TRP A 208 9.70 8.09 6.18
N LYS A 209 10.33 8.40 7.33
CA LYS A 209 9.65 8.38 8.63
C LYS A 209 8.50 9.38 8.73
N TYR A 210 8.52 10.43 7.91
CA TYR A 210 7.45 11.43 7.85
C TYR A 210 6.10 10.83 7.43
N GLU A 211 6.09 9.70 6.71
CA GLU A 211 4.86 9.01 6.31
C GLU A 211 4.12 8.42 7.52
N ASN A 212 4.80 8.13 8.63
CA ASN A 212 4.24 7.50 9.81
C ASN A 212 3.36 6.27 9.44
N GLU A 213 3.94 5.39 8.61
CA GLU A 213 3.23 4.36 7.88
C GLU A 213 2.81 3.19 8.77
N TRP A 214 1.57 2.76 8.57
CA TRP A 214 1.02 1.48 9.01
C TRP A 214 0.72 0.64 7.78
N ARG A 215 1.28 -0.56 7.74
CA ARG A 215 1.17 -1.47 6.61
C ARG A 215 0.18 -2.57 6.91
N LEU A 216 -0.89 -2.60 6.13
CA LEU A 216 -1.83 -3.72 6.07
C LEU A 216 -1.25 -4.76 5.10
N ARG A 217 -0.95 -5.94 5.61
CA ARG A 217 -0.56 -7.11 4.83
C ARG A 217 -1.75 -8.04 4.69
N ILE A 218 -2.09 -8.36 3.45
CA ILE A 218 -3.11 -9.33 3.08
C ILE A 218 -2.42 -10.58 2.57
N TYR A 219 -2.84 -11.74 3.06
CA TYR A 219 -2.33 -13.04 2.64
C TYR A 219 -3.41 -13.77 1.84
N LYS A 220 -3.07 -14.16 0.61
CA LYS A 220 -3.90 -14.99 -0.28
C LYS A 220 -3.05 -16.15 -0.81
N GLU A 221 -3.70 -17.17 -1.36
CA GLU A 221 -3.01 -18.35 -1.89
C GLU A 221 -2.01 -17.99 -3.00
N ALA A 222 -2.46 -17.24 -4.02
CA ALA A 222 -1.62 -16.71 -5.08
C ALA A 222 -2.28 -15.48 -5.74
N MET A 223 -1.62 -14.33 -5.69
CA MET A 223 -2.01 -13.11 -6.39
C MET A 223 -1.12 -12.88 -7.60
N LYS A 224 -1.68 -12.25 -8.64
CA LYS A 224 -0.98 -11.84 -9.84
C LYS A 224 0.33 -11.10 -9.53
N VAL A 225 1.46 -11.44 -10.16
CA VAL A 225 2.73 -10.70 -9.98
C VAL A 225 3.02 -9.86 -11.23
N PRO A 226 3.10 -8.52 -11.10
CA PRO A 226 3.32 -7.63 -12.23
C PRO A 226 4.80 -7.57 -12.62
N ILE A 227 5.36 -8.70 -13.07
CA ILE A 227 6.79 -8.81 -13.39
C ILE A 227 7.15 -8.08 -14.68
N LYS A 228 6.20 -7.93 -15.61
CA LYS A 228 6.42 -7.23 -16.89
C LYS A 228 6.77 -5.76 -16.73
N ASP A 229 6.32 -5.15 -15.62
CA ASP A 229 6.61 -3.74 -15.29
C ASP A 229 8.12 -3.51 -15.08
N PHE A 230 8.88 -4.57 -14.77
CA PHE A 230 10.33 -4.55 -14.58
C PHE A 230 11.08 -5.25 -15.71
N PHE A 231 10.50 -6.32 -16.24
CA PHE A 231 11.09 -7.15 -17.28
C PHE A 231 10.12 -7.23 -18.47
N PRO A 232 10.17 -6.28 -19.41
CA PRO A 232 9.14 -6.11 -20.44
C PRO A 232 9.02 -7.30 -21.42
N THR A 233 10.00 -8.21 -21.43
CA THR A 233 9.98 -9.43 -22.23
C THR A 233 9.29 -10.61 -21.52
N LEU A 234 8.90 -10.45 -20.26
CA LEU A 234 8.21 -11.47 -19.47
C LEU A 234 6.73 -11.13 -19.36
N GLU A 235 5.89 -12.16 -19.33
CA GLU A 235 4.47 -12.02 -18.99
C GLU A 235 4.28 -11.92 -17.47
N ASP A 236 3.18 -11.30 -17.05
CA ASP A 236 2.79 -11.30 -15.64
C ASP A 236 2.60 -12.74 -15.16
N ILE A 237 2.96 -13.02 -13.90
CA ILE A 237 2.62 -14.32 -13.31
C ILE A 237 1.15 -14.24 -12.91
N GLU A 238 0.34 -15.11 -13.49
CA GLU A 238 -1.10 -15.16 -13.24
C GLU A 238 -1.45 -15.52 -11.79
N GLY A 239 -2.62 -15.09 -11.35
CA GLY A 239 -3.14 -15.32 -10.01
C GLY A 239 -4.39 -14.50 -9.73
N SER A 240 -4.90 -14.60 -8.51
CA SER A 240 -6.05 -13.80 -8.06
C SER A 240 -5.80 -12.29 -8.14
N ASN A 241 -6.89 -11.53 -8.20
CA ASN A 241 -6.82 -10.08 -8.16
C ASN A 241 -6.26 -9.59 -6.81
N ARG A 242 -5.69 -8.39 -6.84
CA ARG A 242 -5.09 -7.71 -5.68
C ARG A 242 -6.08 -6.76 -5.01
N PHE A 243 -7.36 -7.08 -4.98
CA PHE A 243 -8.37 -6.26 -4.30
C PHE A 243 -8.63 -6.79 -2.90
N THR A 244 -8.88 -5.87 -1.98
CA THR A 244 -9.37 -6.15 -0.64
C THR A 244 -10.51 -5.19 -0.34
N TYR A 245 -11.73 -5.73 -0.39
CA TYR A 245 -12.97 -5.00 -0.18
C TYR A 245 -13.15 -4.63 1.29
N TYR A 246 -13.74 -3.48 1.52
CA TYR A 246 -14.10 -2.95 2.83
C TYR A 246 -15.50 -2.32 2.76
N PRO A 247 -16.24 -2.24 3.89
CA PRO A 247 -17.56 -1.65 3.88
C PRO A 247 -17.45 -0.12 3.77
N LYS A 248 -18.36 0.53 3.04
CA LYS A 248 -18.34 1.99 2.81
C LYS A 248 -18.36 2.78 4.13
N GLU A 249 -18.95 2.24 5.18
CA GLU A 249 -19.02 2.78 6.55
C GLU A 249 -17.64 2.91 7.20
N ALA A 250 -16.63 2.19 6.70
CA ALA A 250 -15.25 2.33 7.12
C ALA A 250 -14.68 3.70 6.73
N ILE A 251 -15.15 4.30 5.63
CA ILE A 251 -14.74 5.66 5.23
C ILE A 251 -15.41 6.66 6.17
N LYS A 252 -14.64 7.42 6.94
CA LYS A 252 -15.13 8.45 7.86
C LYS A 252 -15.08 9.86 7.28
N ALA A 253 -14.18 10.10 6.34
CA ALA A 253 -14.05 11.38 5.66
C ALA A 253 -13.33 11.19 4.32
N VAL A 254 -13.58 12.12 3.40
CA VAL A 254 -12.86 12.24 2.12
C VAL A 254 -12.24 13.63 2.05
N PHE A 255 -10.97 13.69 1.68
CA PHE A 255 -10.19 14.92 1.56
C PHE A 255 -9.76 15.09 0.11
N LEU A 256 -10.20 16.17 -0.53
CA LEU A 256 -9.80 16.53 -1.88
C LEU A 256 -8.53 17.38 -1.83
N GLY A 257 -7.61 17.15 -2.77
CA GLY A 257 -6.42 17.97 -2.93
C GLY A 257 -6.75 19.42 -3.29
N LYS A 258 -5.81 20.33 -3.03
CA LYS A 258 -5.99 21.76 -3.31
C LYS A 258 -6.31 22.04 -4.78
N TYR A 259 -5.68 21.29 -5.68
CA TYR A 259 -5.85 21.40 -7.12
C TYR A 259 -6.69 20.24 -7.67
N PHE A 260 -7.61 19.69 -6.87
CA PHE A 260 -8.46 18.59 -7.29
C PHE A 260 -9.27 18.93 -8.55
N ALA A 261 -9.94 20.08 -8.55
CA ALA A 261 -10.45 20.72 -9.77
C ALA A 261 -9.32 21.54 -10.41
N ASN A 262 -8.99 21.25 -11.67
CA ASN A 262 -7.91 21.92 -12.40
C ASN A 262 -8.11 21.83 -13.93
N GLY A 263 -7.22 22.44 -14.70
CA GLY A 263 -7.33 22.50 -16.16
C GLY A 263 -7.27 21.14 -16.90
N ASN A 264 -6.88 20.05 -16.23
CA ASN A 264 -6.93 18.71 -16.84
C ASN A 264 -8.35 18.14 -16.88
N ASN A 265 -9.19 18.48 -15.89
CA ASN A 265 -10.48 17.84 -15.65
C ASN A 265 -11.67 18.81 -15.62
N CYS A 266 -11.43 20.13 -15.59
CA CYS A 266 -12.45 21.16 -15.69
C CYS A 266 -12.27 22.04 -16.95
N GLU A 267 -13.36 22.32 -17.66
CA GLU A 267 -13.40 23.35 -18.72
C GLU A 267 -13.29 24.75 -18.12
N ALA A 268 -13.97 24.96 -16.99
CA ALA A 268 -13.93 26.23 -16.30
C ALA A 268 -14.02 26.05 -14.79
N ILE A 269 -13.37 26.97 -14.08
CA ILE A 269 -13.44 27.12 -12.62
C ILE A 269 -13.70 28.59 -12.37
N TYR A 270 -14.93 28.91 -12.00
CA TYR A 270 -15.35 30.24 -11.57
C TYR A 270 -15.51 30.23 -10.05
N ASP A 271 -15.58 31.39 -9.40
CA ASP A 271 -15.74 31.48 -7.94
C ASP A 271 -16.78 30.47 -7.41
N LYS A 272 -16.29 29.48 -6.67
CA LYS A 272 -17.03 28.31 -6.14
C LYS A 272 -17.75 27.42 -7.15
N ARG A 273 -17.68 27.63 -8.46
CA ARG A 273 -18.33 26.79 -9.48
C ARG A 273 -17.28 26.06 -10.33
N ILE A 274 -17.48 24.75 -10.49
CA ILE A 274 -16.65 23.90 -11.37
C ILE A 274 -17.49 23.32 -12.50
N GLU A 275 -16.96 23.43 -13.72
CA GLU A 275 -17.53 22.86 -14.94
C GLU A 275 -16.57 21.79 -15.48
N LEU A 276 -17.02 20.55 -15.52
CA LEU A 276 -16.21 19.38 -15.85
C LEU A 276 -16.03 19.24 -17.36
N LYS A 277 -14.88 18.71 -17.77
CA LYS A 277 -14.63 18.35 -19.18
C LYS A 277 -15.39 17.09 -19.56
N ASP A 278 -16.38 17.21 -20.43
CA ASP A 278 -17.05 16.05 -21.02
C ASP A 278 -16.15 15.41 -22.09
N SER A 279 -15.23 14.55 -21.63
CA SER A 279 -14.35 13.80 -22.50
C SER A 279 -14.20 12.37 -22.04
N PHE A 280 -13.87 11.49 -23.00
CA PHE A 280 -13.62 10.07 -22.70
C PHE A 280 -12.53 9.89 -21.64
N GLN A 281 -11.49 10.73 -21.64
CA GLN A 281 -10.40 10.69 -20.67
C GLN A 281 -10.84 11.11 -19.26
N ASN A 282 -11.92 11.88 -19.12
CA ASN A 282 -12.44 12.36 -17.84
C ASN A 282 -13.64 11.58 -17.33
N LYS A 283 -14.06 10.52 -18.03
CA LYS A 283 -15.25 9.73 -17.68
C LYS A 283 -15.27 9.29 -16.21
N TYR A 284 -14.18 8.67 -15.72
CA TYR A 284 -14.14 8.18 -14.34
C TYR A 284 -14.04 9.30 -13.30
N PHE A 285 -13.46 10.44 -13.67
CA PHE A 285 -13.45 11.62 -12.81
C PHE A 285 -14.86 12.22 -12.66
N ILE A 286 -15.61 12.31 -13.76
CA ILE A 286 -17.02 12.74 -13.76
C ILE A 286 -17.85 11.79 -12.88
N GLU A 287 -17.73 10.47 -13.09
CA GLU A 287 -18.41 9.45 -12.27
C GLU A 287 -18.05 9.62 -10.78
N PHE A 288 -16.77 9.85 -10.48
CA PHE A 288 -16.28 10.04 -9.12
C PHE A 288 -16.85 11.30 -8.44
N ILE A 289 -16.84 12.46 -9.10
CA ILE A 289 -17.40 13.69 -8.51
C ILE A 289 -18.91 13.54 -8.27
N ASN A 290 -19.64 12.98 -9.23
CA ASN A 290 -21.07 12.70 -9.04
C ASN A 290 -21.28 11.79 -7.82
N TYR A 291 -20.52 10.71 -7.72
CA TYR A 291 -20.57 9.78 -6.60
C TYR A 291 -20.26 10.47 -5.26
N LEU A 292 -19.25 11.35 -5.20
CA LEU A 292 -18.95 12.13 -3.99
C LEU A 292 -20.12 13.03 -3.57
N SER A 293 -20.69 13.78 -4.51
CA SER A 293 -21.81 14.69 -4.25
C SER A 293 -23.04 13.95 -3.69
N GLU A 294 -23.29 12.74 -4.18
CA GLU A 294 -24.46 11.94 -3.78
C GLU A 294 -24.26 11.22 -2.44
N ASN A 295 -23.01 10.97 -2.02
CA ASN A 295 -22.72 10.01 -0.96
C ASN A 295 -21.83 10.49 0.19
N PHE A 296 -21.14 11.62 0.04
CA PHE A 296 -20.09 12.04 0.98
C PHE A 296 -20.13 13.52 1.38
N ASN A 297 -21.08 14.31 0.88
CA ASN A 297 -21.24 15.73 1.25
C ASN A 297 -21.30 15.97 2.77
N ASP A 298 -21.79 15.01 3.55
CA ASP A 298 -21.82 15.08 5.02
C ASP A 298 -20.43 15.03 5.67
N ARG A 299 -19.40 14.60 4.94
CA ARG A 299 -18.03 14.33 5.42
C ARG A 299 -16.95 14.55 4.34
N LEU A 300 -17.18 15.50 3.45
CA LEU A 300 -16.25 15.91 2.40
C LEU A 300 -15.48 17.17 2.81
N TYR A 301 -14.20 17.18 2.48
CA TYR A 301 -13.29 18.27 2.83
C TYR A 301 -12.40 18.62 1.64
N LEU A 302 -12.03 19.89 1.53
CA LEU A 302 -11.09 20.39 0.54
C LEU A 302 -9.84 20.91 1.23
N SER A 303 -8.68 20.54 0.70
CA SER A 303 -7.41 21.02 1.22
C SER A 303 -7.20 22.49 0.85
N GLY A 304 -6.88 23.30 1.86
CA GLY A 304 -6.54 24.71 1.71
C GLY A 304 -5.23 25.07 2.40
N GLU A 305 -4.92 26.36 2.39
CA GLU A 305 -3.79 26.94 3.11
C GLU A 305 -4.29 27.70 4.34
N LEU A 306 -3.57 27.59 5.45
CA LEU A 306 -3.75 28.45 6.61
C LEU A 306 -2.63 29.49 6.60
N GLU A 307 -2.97 30.76 6.70
CA GLU A 307 -2.01 31.77 7.15
C GLU A 307 -2.39 32.20 8.58
N SER A 308 -1.42 32.17 9.49
CA SER A 308 -1.56 32.70 10.85
C SER A 308 -0.27 33.39 11.24
N ASN A 309 -0.32 34.70 11.50
CA ASN A 309 0.85 35.50 11.89
C ASN A 309 2.05 35.30 10.94
N SER A 310 1.80 35.33 9.62
CA SER A 310 2.81 35.10 8.57
C SER A 310 3.47 33.71 8.60
N THR A 311 2.84 32.74 9.29
CA THR A 311 3.18 31.32 9.18
C THR A 311 2.14 30.61 8.34
N PHE A 312 2.61 29.74 7.44
CA PHE A 312 1.77 29.04 6.48
C PHE A 312 1.66 27.56 6.84
N GLY A 313 0.44 27.03 6.74
CA GLY A 313 0.14 25.62 6.99
C GLY A 313 -0.91 25.09 6.03
N ARG A 314 -1.28 23.83 6.23
CA ARG A 314 -2.36 23.17 5.48
C ARG A 314 -3.61 23.09 6.35
N THR A 315 -4.77 23.37 5.75
CA THR A 315 -6.09 23.11 6.36
C THR A 315 -6.88 22.10 5.54
N LEU A 316 -7.92 21.57 6.16
CA LEU A 316 -8.96 20.80 5.50
C LEU A 316 -10.30 21.45 5.88
N GLY A 317 -10.86 22.24 4.97
CA GLY A 317 -12.14 22.91 5.14
C GLY A 317 -13.28 21.99 4.71
N LYS A 318 -14.33 21.88 5.51
CA LYS A 318 -15.50 21.08 5.18
C LYS A 318 -16.28 21.77 4.05
N ILE A 319 -16.62 20.99 3.02
CA ILE A 319 -17.35 21.48 1.86
C ILE A 319 -18.57 20.60 1.56
N GLU A 320 -19.47 21.13 0.76
CA GLU A 320 -20.52 20.40 0.07
C GLU A 320 -20.39 20.63 -1.45
N LEU A 321 -20.50 19.57 -2.25
CA LEU A 321 -20.64 19.65 -3.70
C LEU A 321 -22.13 19.67 -4.04
N ARG A 322 -22.67 20.86 -4.30
CA ARG A 322 -24.05 21.02 -4.78
C ARG A 322 -24.10 20.77 -6.28
N LYS A 323 -24.71 19.65 -6.65
CA LYS A 323 -24.89 19.24 -8.05
C LYS A 323 -25.91 20.14 -8.75
N ILE A 324 -25.49 20.82 -9.81
CA ILE A 324 -26.39 21.59 -10.72
C ILE A 324 -26.84 20.65 -11.85
N ASP A 325 -25.89 19.95 -12.46
CA ASP A 325 -26.09 18.86 -13.41
C ASP A 325 -24.92 17.86 -13.30
N ASN A 326 -24.83 16.87 -14.19
CA ASN A 326 -23.79 15.84 -14.12
C ASN A 326 -22.36 16.35 -14.41
N LEU A 327 -22.23 17.54 -14.98
CA LEU A 327 -20.97 18.17 -15.38
C LEU A 327 -20.73 19.50 -14.66
N THR A 328 -21.68 20.00 -13.88
CA THR A 328 -21.59 21.31 -13.22
C THR A 328 -21.90 21.19 -11.74
N PHE A 329 -20.99 21.68 -10.91
CA PHE A 329 -21.11 21.66 -9.45
C PHE A 329 -20.75 23.01 -8.85
N GLU A 330 -21.37 23.32 -7.72
CA GLU A 330 -20.97 24.43 -6.86
C GLU A 330 -20.38 23.88 -5.54
N ILE A 331 -19.26 24.46 -5.11
CA ILE A 331 -18.55 24.17 -3.88
C ILE A 331 -19.06 25.13 -2.80
N ILE A 332 -19.80 24.61 -1.85
CA ILE A 332 -20.28 25.36 -0.69
C ILE A 332 -19.30 25.13 0.46
N ASP A 333 -18.63 26.20 0.91
CA ASP A 333 -17.81 26.18 2.12
C ASP A 333 -18.72 26.22 3.37
N LEU A 334 -18.50 25.30 4.30
CA LEU A 334 -19.30 25.18 5.53
C LEU A 334 -18.61 25.82 6.75
N GLU A 335 -17.50 26.53 6.55
CA GLU A 335 -16.71 27.25 7.58
C GLU A 335 -16.31 26.38 8.77
N LYS A 336 -16.16 25.07 8.54
CA LYS A 336 -15.80 24.08 9.56
C LYS A 336 -14.50 23.39 9.16
N GLY A 337 -13.45 23.59 9.97
CA GLY A 337 -12.21 22.85 9.81
C GLY A 337 -12.31 21.40 10.31
N TYR A 338 -11.59 20.50 9.66
CA TYR A 338 -11.39 19.13 10.14
C TYR A 338 -10.63 19.11 11.47
N LYS A 339 -11.02 18.22 12.38
CA LYS A 339 -10.38 18.01 13.68
C LYS A 339 -10.03 16.53 13.85
N LEU A 340 -8.74 16.27 14.09
CA LEU A 340 -8.15 14.94 14.31
C LEU A 340 -8.66 14.27 15.60
#